data_AF-A0A1C4CM17-F1
#
_entry.id   AF-A0A1C4CM17-F1
#
_cell.length_a   1.000
_cell.length_b   1.000
_cell.length_c   1.000
_cell.angle_alpha   90.00
_cell.angle_beta   90.00
_cell.angle_gamma   90.00
#
_symmetry.space_group_name_H-M   'P 1'
#
loop_
_entity.id
_entity.type
_entity.pdbx_description
1 polymer ?
#
loop_
_entity_poly.entity_id
_entity_poly.type
_entity_poly.pdbx_seq_one_letter_code
_entity_poly.pdbx_strand_id
1 'polypeptide(L)'
;MNNRVLFLKNMHVLAQKLSWIENDSVVDELKDLFIANSHLLNDDENTTTFINQLIYCAGKNVTPDDVENLLSHLTDFFIYYFSIQPCHVFFVGRDWDSYQQNALFLPSNMEKVTAFEINLDTAPESIQLNQSDDTFIPLIVTDSTGFNFIKKNNIEFPDALTILQFPEKNTSLYSMDIGFIPLLNARYKKIISDPNVQSVILGSSYAYQGFPDELLDKSVNLSIFSGDFTLSYSLIKKITETTHIRNFILCIGLYDAFYELSMGAAPTFPIARYFCKSQDIEYNFRNKVDNSNSSSTSQHILSPLDLLIRHIYERKTHLKFYNDEELSRLSSLLLDEPIVKKSVDFINERNYRTDFSYSSADILTRTSELSKAYTRKHSFENNKEVISSMIELIKETNSTINFIVMPFTDFYVENFDKNLKNETLEYIESITDGQNVFMTDLSTHEAFTPEDYYDSDHLNFNGARKLCHVVKQLGCEI
;
A
#
# COMPACT_ATOMS: atom_id res chain seq x y z
N MET A 1 16.24 36.31 6.78
CA MET A 1 15.15 35.57 6.13
C MET A 1 15.55 35.26 4.71
N ASN A 2 15.63 33.97 4.41
CA ASN A 2 16.09 33.45 3.13
C ASN A 2 15.21 33.97 1.97
N ASN A 3 15.83 34.60 0.97
CA ASN A 3 15.11 35.23 -0.16
C ASN A 3 14.25 34.23 -0.95
N ARG A 4 14.69 32.97 -1.08
CA ARG A 4 13.93 31.91 -1.77
C ARG A 4 12.71 31.48 -0.98
N VAL A 5 12.82 31.41 0.34
CA VAL A 5 11.68 31.11 1.22
C VAL A 5 10.65 32.22 1.16
N LEU A 6 11.09 33.48 1.23
CA LEU A 6 10.20 34.62 1.13
C LEU A 6 9.48 34.64 -0.23
N PHE A 7 10.20 34.37 -1.32
CA PHE A 7 9.63 34.29 -2.66
C PHE A 7 8.54 33.20 -2.75
N LEU A 8 8.82 31.98 -2.27
CA LEU A 8 7.85 30.88 -2.26
C LEU A 8 6.62 31.17 -1.39
N LYS A 9 6.81 31.72 -0.17
CA LYS A 9 5.71 32.08 0.72
C LYS A 9 4.82 33.17 0.11
N ASN A 10 5.42 34.22 -0.45
CA ASN A 10 4.66 35.30 -1.07
C ASN A 10 3.90 34.82 -2.31
N MET A 11 4.53 33.95 -3.12
CA MET A 11 3.87 33.33 -4.26
C MET A 11 2.65 32.51 -3.83
N HIS A 12 2.78 31.69 -2.79
CA HIS A 12 1.68 30.91 -2.22
C HIS A 12 0.53 31.80 -1.71
N VAL A 13 0.86 32.86 -0.95
CA VAL A 13 -0.13 33.83 -0.44
C VAL A 13 -0.85 34.57 -1.57
N LEU A 14 -0.12 35.02 -2.60
CA LEU A 14 -0.71 35.71 -3.74
C LEU A 14 -1.58 34.78 -4.58
N ALA A 15 -1.21 33.50 -4.72
CA ALA A 15 -2.05 32.51 -5.39
C ALA A 15 -3.39 32.34 -4.66
N GLN A 16 -3.35 32.22 -3.33
CA GLN A 16 -4.56 32.21 -2.51
C GLN A 16 -5.36 33.50 -2.71
N LYS A 17 -4.74 34.66 -2.56
CA LYS A 17 -5.41 35.96 -2.75
C LYS A 17 -6.08 36.05 -4.13
N LEU A 18 -5.41 35.58 -5.18
CA LEU A 18 -5.92 35.62 -6.55
C LEU A 18 -7.16 34.75 -6.73
N SER A 19 -7.22 33.57 -6.11
CA SER A 19 -8.40 32.70 -6.20
C SER A 19 -9.64 33.24 -5.50
N TRP A 20 -9.49 34.16 -4.54
CA TRP A 20 -10.63 34.76 -3.84
C TRP A 20 -11.11 36.07 -4.46
N ILE A 21 -10.19 36.88 -4.97
CA ILE A 21 -10.46 38.26 -5.39
C ILE A 21 -10.61 38.36 -6.92
N GLU A 22 -9.97 37.46 -7.68
CA GLU A 22 -10.05 37.39 -9.16
C GLU A 22 -9.86 38.77 -9.84
N ASN A 23 -8.83 39.51 -9.45
CA ASN A 23 -8.68 40.91 -9.83
C ASN A 23 -7.27 41.25 -10.35
N ASP A 24 -7.22 42.15 -11.33
CA ASP A 24 -6.01 42.67 -11.97
C ASP A 24 -4.95 43.17 -10.97
N SER A 25 -5.36 43.78 -9.86
CA SER A 25 -4.43 44.25 -8.82
C SER A 25 -3.60 43.14 -8.19
N VAL A 26 -4.15 41.93 -8.05
CA VAL A 26 -3.41 40.78 -7.51
C VAL A 26 -2.46 40.20 -8.56
N VAL A 27 -2.85 40.27 -9.84
CA VAL A 27 -1.97 39.91 -10.97
C VAL A 27 -0.79 40.87 -11.06
N ASP A 28 -1.01 42.16 -10.83
CA ASP A 28 0.06 43.16 -10.75
C ASP A 28 0.99 42.92 -9.55
N GLU A 29 0.44 42.58 -8.37
CA GLU A 29 1.27 42.18 -7.21
C GLU A 29 2.13 40.93 -7.51
N LEU A 30 1.58 39.95 -8.23
CA LEU A 30 2.32 38.76 -8.66
C LEU A 30 3.42 39.13 -9.67
N LYS A 31 3.13 39.99 -10.64
CA LYS A 31 4.12 40.54 -11.59
C LYS A 31 5.26 41.25 -10.86
N ASP A 32 4.95 42.12 -9.91
CA ASP A 32 5.95 42.85 -9.14
C ASP A 32 6.82 41.91 -8.29
N LEU A 33 6.22 40.86 -7.70
CA LEU A 33 6.96 39.82 -6.99
C LEU A 33 8.00 39.15 -7.90
N PHE A 34 7.61 38.76 -9.11
CA PHE A 34 8.51 38.09 -10.06
C PHE A 34 9.60 39.03 -10.62
N ILE A 35 9.29 40.30 -10.86
CA ILE A 35 10.29 41.30 -11.29
C ILE A 35 11.33 41.50 -10.18
N ALA A 36 10.88 41.73 -8.94
CA ALA A 36 11.76 41.97 -7.80
C ALA A 36 12.67 40.76 -7.50
N ASN A 37 12.21 39.55 -7.82
CA ASN A 37 12.94 38.29 -7.60
C ASN A 37 13.50 37.68 -8.89
N SER A 38 13.67 38.47 -9.95
CA SER A 38 14.16 38.00 -11.26
C SER A 38 15.51 37.26 -11.20
N HIS A 39 16.38 37.61 -10.26
CA HIS A 39 17.65 36.94 -10.01
C HIS A 39 17.51 35.49 -9.48
N LEU A 40 16.32 35.09 -9.02
CA LEU A 40 16.01 33.74 -8.58
C LEU A 40 15.42 32.87 -9.70
N LEU A 41 15.07 33.47 -10.84
CA LEU A 41 14.45 32.76 -11.96
C LEU A 41 15.50 32.04 -12.81
N ASN A 42 15.14 30.88 -13.34
CA ASN A 42 15.99 30.10 -14.23
C ASN A 42 15.58 30.30 -15.69
N ASP A 43 16.52 30.14 -16.61
CA ASP A 43 16.26 30.14 -18.04
C ASP A 43 15.80 28.74 -18.50
N ASP A 44 14.54 28.41 -18.20
CA ASP A 44 13.92 27.13 -18.54
C ASP A 44 12.49 27.28 -19.06
N GLU A 45 11.96 26.19 -19.63
CA GLU A 45 10.63 26.16 -20.25
C GLU A 45 9.49 26.40 -19.26
N ASN A 46 9.56 25.87 -18.02
CA ASN A 46 8.52 26.08 -17.02
C ASN A 46 8.47 27.54 -16.59
N THR A 47 9.65 28.14 -16.35
CA THR A 47 9.78 29.56 -16.04
C THR A 47 9.25 30.42 -17.19
N THR A 48 9.67 30.15 -18.43
CA THR A 48 9.23 30.91 -19.61
C THR A 48 7.73 30.80 -19.84
N THR A 49 7.16 29.60 -19.71
CA THR A 49 5.73 29.34 -19.89
C THR A 49 4.91 30.12 -18.87
N PHE A 50 5.29 30.07 -17.59
CA PHE A 50 4.61 30.83 -16.55
C PHE A 50 4.72 32.35 -16.76
N ILE A 51 5.92 32.87 -17.07
CA ILE A 51 6.13 34.31 -17.31
C ILE A 51 5.28 34.80 -18.48
N ASN A 52 5.19 34.04 -19.57
CA ASN A 52 4.34 34.39 -20.71
C ASN A 52 2.86 34.46 -20.31
N GLN A 53 2.39 33.51 -19.50
CA GLN A 53 1.02 33.54 -18.99
C GLN A 53 0.78 34.73 -18.06
N LEU A 54 1.75 35.08 -17.21
CA LEU A 54 1.67 36.24 -16.33
C LEU A 54 1.62 37.56 -17.12
N ILE A 55 2.44 37.70 -18.17
CA ILE A 55 2.43 38.85 -19.09
C ILE A 55 1.07 38.94 -19.81
N TYR A 56 0.54 37.82 -20.28
CA TYR A 56 -0.76 37.75 -20.93
C TYR A 56 -1.88 38.27 -20.01
N CYS A 57 -1.93 37.79 -18.77
CA CYS A 57 -2.91 38.24 -17.79
C CYS A 57 -2.71 39.71 -17.38
N ALA A 58 -1.48 40.18 -17.21
CA ALA A 58 -1.19 41.58 -16.84
C ALA A 58 -1.48 42.59 -17.97
N GLY A 59 -1.62 42.13 -19.23
CA GLY A 59 -1.87 42.98 -20.39
C GLY A 59 -3.35 43.28 -20.67
N LYS A 60 -4.28 42.74 -19.87
CA LYS A 60 -5.73 42.87 -20.06
C LYS A 60 -6.47 42.80 -18.72
N ASN A 61 -7.77 43.05 -18.74
CA ASN A 61 -8.64 42.74 -17.62
C ASN A 61 -8.83 41.22 -17.55
N VAL A 62 -8.52 40.59 -16.42
CA VAL A 62 -8.61 39.14 -16.28
C VAL A 62 -10.05 38.65 -16.15
N THR A 63 -10.34 37.50 -16.77
CA THR A 63 -11.57 36.74 -16.54
C THR A 63 -11.34 35.62 -15.52
N PRO A 64 -12.39 34.98 -14.98
CA PRO A 64 -12.23 33.80 -14.12
C PRO A 64 -11.44 32.67 -14.80
N ASP A 65 -11.68 32.42 -16.10
CA ASP A 65 -10.93 31.42 -16.88
C ASP A 65 -9.44 31.79 -17.01
N ASP A 66 -9.11 33.08 -17.11
CA ASP A 66 -7.72 33.54 -17.13
C ASP A 66 -7.04 33.29 -15.77
N VAL A 67 -7.76 33.52 -14.68
CA VAL A 67 -7.30 33.29 -13.32
C VAL A 67 -7.06 31.80 -13.07
N GLU A 68 -8.00 30.94 -13.47
CA GLU A 68 -7.84 29.48 -13.37
C GLU A 68 -6.60 29.00 -14.14
N ASN A 69 -6.44 29.47 -15.38
CA ASN A 69 -5.28 29.16 -16.20
C ASN A 69 -3.97 29.68 -15.58
N LEU A 70 -3.95 30.91 -15.05
CA LEU A 70 -2.78 31.49 -14.40
C LEU A 70 -2.41 30.71 -13.13
N LEU A 71 -3.39 30.32 -12.31
CA LEU A 71 -3.18 29.50 -11.11
C LEU A 71 -2.64 28.11 -11.45
N SER A 72 -3.09 27.51 -12.55
CA SER A 72 -2.56 26.25 -13.07
C SER A 72 -1.07 26.38 -13.42
N HIS A 73 -0.71 27.37 -14.23
CA HIS A 73 0.69 27.61 -14.60
C HIS A 73 1.57 28.01 -13.40
N LEU A 74 1.02 28.79 -12.46
CA LEU A 74 1.70 29.16 -11.23
C LEU A 74 1.96 27.93 -10.35
N THR A 75 1.02 27.00 -10.31
CA THR A 75 1.16 25.73 -9.61
C THR A 75 2.31 24.91 -10.20
N ASP A 76 2.34 24.76 -11.53
CA ASP A 76 3.42 24.03 -12.22
C ASP A 76 4.78 24.68 -11.99
N PHE A 77 4.85 26.01 -12.10
CA PHE A 77 6.07 26.77 -11.79
C PHE A 77 6.52 26.57 -10.34
N PHE A 78 5.61 26.70 -9.37
CA PHE A 78 5.92 26.50 -7.95
C PHE A 78 6.53 25.13 -7.70
N ILE A 79 5.86 24.08 -8.21
CA ILE A 79 6.28 22.69 -8.02
C ILE A 79 7.65 22.45 -8.64
N TYR A 80 7.86 22.93 -9.87
CA TYR A 80 9.12 22.81 -10.58
C TYR A 80 10.25 23.57 -9.87
N TYR A 81 10.04 24.87 -9.60
CA TYR A 81 11.04 25.72 -8.97
C TYR A 81 11.45 25.16 -7.61
N PHE A 82 10.49 24.83 -6.73
CA PHE A 82 10.78 24.21 -5.43
C PHE A 82 11.55 22.90 -5.57
N SER A 83 11.15 22.05 -6.53
CA SER A 83 11.71 20.71 -6.75
C SER A 83 13.18 20.66 -7.10
N ILE A 84 13.72 21.72 -7.70
CA ILE A 84 15.12 21.80 -8.16
C ILE A 84 16.01 22.55 -7.17
N GLN A 85 15.45 23.22 -6.16
CA GLN A 85 16.24 23.88 -5.12
C GLN A 85 16.77 22.83 -4.14
N PRO A 86 18.00 22.97 -3.63
CA PRO A 86 18.49 22.12 -2.56
C PRO A 86 17.83 22.51 -1.23
N CYS A 87 17.53 21.50 -0.40
CA CYS A 87 16.88 21.69 0.89
C CYS A 87 17.83 21.37 2.05
N HIS A 88 17.72 22.16 3.12
CA HIS A 88 18.29 21.86 4.43
C HIS A 88 17.16 21.44 5.35
N VAL A 89 17.12 20.15 5.67
CA VAL A 89 16.15 19.58 6.61
C VAL A 89 16.63 19.79 8.04
N PHE A 90 15.80 20.45 8.83
CA PHE A 90 15.96 20.56 10.27
C PHE A 90 15.00 19.58 10.93
N PHE A 91 15.54 18.45 11.38
CA PHE A 91 14.73 17.46 12.09
C PHE A 91 14.57 17.86 13.55
N VAL A 92 13.35 17.83 14.06
CA VAL A 92 13.06 17.97 15.50
C VAL A 92 12.25 16.75 15.91
N GLY A 93 12.81 15.92 16.79
CA GLY A 93 12.19 14.64 17.17
C GLY A 93 13.12 13.82 18.06
N ARG A 94 12.82 12.53 18.25
CA ARG A 94 13.62 11.70 19.17
C ARG A 94 14.96 11.25 18.59
N ASP A 95 14.94 10.77 17.36
CA ASP A 95 16.07 10.11 16.70
C ASP A 95 15.89 10.24 15.19
N TRP A 96 16.83 10.95 14.54
CA TRP A 96 16.78 11.14 13.09
C TRP A 96 17.02 9.85 12.32
N ASP A 97 17.95 9.02 12.78
CA ASP A 97 18.35 7.78 12.12
C ASP A 97 17.21 6.75 12.10
N SER A 98 16.50 6.64 13.21
CA SER A 98 15.27 5.85 13.27
C SER A 98 14.16 6.45 12.41
N TYR A 99 13.95 7.76 12.47
CA TYR A 99 12.90 8.43 11.69
C TYR A 99 13.11 8.26 10.18
N GLN A 100 14.34 8.45 9.68
CA GLN A 100 14.62 8.34 8.24
C GLN A 100 14.37 6.94 7.67
N GLN A 101 14.60 5.90 8.48
CA GLN A 101 14.33 4.51 8.08
C GLN A 101 12.83 4.18 8.05
N ASN A 102 12.05 4.90 8.85
CA ASN A 102 10.63 4.66 9.07
C ASN A 102 9.73 5.57 8.24
N ALA A 103 10.14 6.78 7.89
CA ALA A 103 9.35 7.65 7.01
C ALA A 103 9.02 6.94 5.68
N LEU A 104 7.77 7.06 5.21
CA LEU A 104 7.35 6.53 3.92
C LEU A 104 8.07 7.23 2.76
N PHE A 105 8.35 8.52 2.95
CA PHE A 105 9.11 9.34 2.03
C PHE A 105 9.75 10.51 2.77
N LEU A 106 10.86 11.01 2.21
CA LEU A 106 11.59 12.20 2.67
C LEU A 106 11.83 13.14 1.50
N PRO A 107 12.22 14.41 1.76
CA PRO A 107 12.56 15.36 0.71
C PRO A 107 13.63 14.82 -0.25
N SER A 108 13.29 14.66 -1.53
CA SER A 108 14.19 14.06 -2.53
C SER A 108 15.39 14.94 -2.91
N ASN A 109 15.32 16.22 -2.58
CA ASN A 109 16.33 17.27 -2.77
C ASN A 109 16.98 17.67 -1.43
N MET A 110 16.93 16.79 -0.42
CA MET A 110 17.63 16.98 0.86
C MET A 110 19.14 16.83 0.67
N GLU A 111 19.85 17.95 0.72
CA GLU A 111 21.32 17.95 0.61
C GLU A 111 22.01 18.13 1.95
N LYS A 112 21.29 18.64 2.96
CA LYS A 112 21.81 18.88 4.30
C LYS A 112 20.78 18.54 5.36
N VAL A 113 21.22 17.97 6.46
CA VAL A 113 20.40 17.67 7.64
C VAL A 113 21.02 18.27 8.90
N THR A 114 20.19 18.86 9.74
CA THR A 114 20.52 19.19 11.13
C THR A 114 19.46 18.59 12.03
N ALA A 115 19.84 17.63 12.86
CA ALA A 115 18.93 16.98 13.79
C ALA A 115 19.01 17.63 15.16
N PHE A 116 17.84 17.95 15.71
CA PHE A 116 17.64 18.33 17.10
C PHE A 116 16.92 17.18 17.80
N GLU A 117 17.70 16.31 18.43
CA GLU A 117 17.19 15.19 19.20
C GLU A 117 16.70 15.67 20.56
N ILE A 118 15.39 15.56 20.79
CA ILE A 118 14.73 16.10 21.97
C ILE A 118 14.41 15.01 22.99
N ASN A 119 14.54 15.36 24.26
CA ASN A 119 14.19 14.56 25.42
C ASN A 119 13.39 15.42 26.43
N LEU A 120 13.10 14.85 27.60
CA LEU A 120 12.29 15.53 28.63
C LEU A 120 12.95 16.80 29.19
N ASP A 121 14.27 16.91 29.11
CA ASP A 121 15.06 18.01 29.66
C ASP A 121 15.50 19.03 28.58
N THR A 122 15.09 18.83 27.33
CA THR A 122 15.45 19.73 26.23
C THR A 122 14.81 21.11 26.44
N ALA A 123 15.66 22.13 26.60
CA ALA A 123 15.23 23.51 26.67
C ALA A 123 14.70 24.00 25.30
N PRO A 124 13.50 24.60 25.21
CA PRO A 124 12.93 25.08 23.95
C PRO A 124 13.85 26.03 23.17
N GLU A 125 14.63 26.85 23.88
CA GLU A 125 15.53 27.84 23.32
C GLU A 125 16.73 27.21 22.58
N SER A 126 16.99 25.92 22.78
CA SER A 126 18.05 25.18 22.08
C SER A 126 17.70 24.86 20.62
N ILE A 127 16.41 24.94 20.26
CA ILE A 127 15.93 24.63 18.92
C ILE A 127 15.89 25.93 18.10
N GLN A 128 16.98 26.23 17.40
CA GLN A 128 17.10 27.44 16.58
C GLN A 128 17.67 27.14 15.20
N LEU A 129 17.11 27.81 14.19
CA LEU A 129 17.63 27.76 12.82
C LEU A 129 18.85 28.67 12.70
N ASN A 130 20.03 28.11 12.93
CA ASN A 130 21.29 28.80 12.64
C ASN A 130 21.58 28.70 11.14
N GLN A 131 20.85 29.44 10.30
CA GLN A 131 21.18 29.55 8.88
C GLN A 131 22.06 30.77 8.63
N SER A 132 23.27 30.52 8.14
CA SER A 132 24.15 31.53 7.55
C SER A 132 24.17 31.48 6.02
N ASP A 133 23.40 30.56 5.41
CA ASP A 133 23.48 30.23 4.00
C ASP A 133 22.09 30.24 3.33
N ASP A 134 21.90 31.17 2.40
CA ASP A 134 20.65 31.35 1.64
C ASP A 134 20.53 30.36 0.46
N THR A 135 21.52 29.48 0.25
CA THR A 135 21.49 28.49 -0.84
C THR A 135 20.50 27.37 -0.60
N PHE A 136 20.14 27.05 0.64
CA PHE A 136 19.22 25.95 0.96
C PHE A 136 17.85 26.44 1.35
N ILE A 137 16.78 25.78 0.89
CA ILE A 137 15.44 25.98 1.45
C ILE A 137 15.36 25.24 2.81
N PRO A 138 15.22 25.95 3.95
CA PRO A 138 14.96 25.32 5.24
C PRO A 138 13.57 24.67 5.30
N LEU A 139 13.54 23.40 5.67
CA LEU A 139 12.33 22.65 5.97
C LEU A 139 12.42 22.07 7.38
N ILE A 140 11.40 22.25 8.22
CA ILE A 140 11.33 21.54 9.49
C ILE A 140 10.66 20.20 9.25
N VAL A 141 11.27 19.11 9.71
CA VAL A 141 10.70 17.77 9.67
C VAL A 141 10.57 17.25 11.09
N THR A 142 9.44 16.64 11.43
CA THR A 142 9.16 16.23 12.81
C THR A 142 8.61 14.81 12.90
N ASP A 143 9.00 14.10 13.95
CA ASP A 143 8.21 12.97 14.44
C ASP A 143 7.05 13.48 15.32
N SER A 144 6.20 12.56 15.81
CA SER A 144 5.09 12.92 16.70
C SER A 144 5.53 13.60 18.01
N THR A 145 6.73 13.30 18.50
CA THR A 145 7.28 13.90 19.73
C THR A 145 7.72 15.33 19.47
N GLY A 146 8.45 15.56 18.37
CA GLY A 146 8.91 16.87 17.93
C GLY A 146 7.78 17.82 17.61
N PHE A 147 6.75 17.36 16.89
CA PHE A 147 5.57 18.16 16.60
C PHE A 147 4.89 18.65 17.90
N ASN A 148 4.69 17.75 18.85
CA ASN A 148 4.09 18.08 20.14
C ASN A 148 4.98 19.02 20.96
N PHE A 149 6.30 18.86 20.90
CA PHE A 149 7.25 19.75 21.58
C PHE A 149 7.20 21.17 21.02
N ILE A 150 7.26 21.32 19.70
CA ILE A 150 7.16 22.62 19.01
C ILE A 150 5.84 23.31 19.38
N LYS A 151 4.72 22.58 19.26
CA LYS A 151 3.38 23.09 19.54
C LYS A 151 3.20 23.48 21.02
N LYS A 152 3.66 22.66 21.96
CA LYS A 152 3.55 22.91 23.40
C LYS A 152 4.30 24.18 23.82
N ASN A 153 5.45 24.43 23.21
CA ASN A 153 6.34 25.52 23.56
C ASN A 153 6.20 26.75 22.65
N ASN A 154 5.25 26.76 21.72
CA ASN A 154 5.03 27.84 20.74
C ASN A 154 6.31 28.26 20.02
N ILE A 155 7.11 27.29 19.58
CA ILE A 155 8.36 27.57 18.85
C ILE A 155 8.00 27.97 17.42
N GLU A 156 8.47 29.13 16.99
CA GLU A 156 8.26 29.65 15.64
C GLU A 156 9.51 29.54 14.78
N PHE A 157 9.31 29.22 13.50
CA PHE A 157 10.38 29.10 12.50
C PHE A 157 10.11 30.03 11.31
N PRO A 158 10.24 31.36 11.48
CA PRO A 158 9.91 32.32 10.43
C PRO A 158 10.75 32.11 9.16
N ASP A 159 12.01 31.69 9.33
CA ASP A 159 12.94 31.42 8.25
C ASP A 159 12.69 30.09 7.54
N ALA A 160 11.98 29.12 8.14
CA ALA A 160 11.61 27.88 7.47
C ALA A 160 10.48 28.09 6.45
N LEU A 161 10.49 27.34 5.35
CA LEU A 161 9.38 27.36 4.39
C LEU A 161 8.10 26.83 5.03
N THR A 162 8.20 25.65 5.67
CA THR A 162 7.07 25.00 6.34
C THR A 162 7.56 23.94 7.34
N ILE A 163 6.63 23.41 8.14
CA ILE A 163 6.84 22.30 9.08
C ILE A 163 6.10 21.08 8.55
N LEU A 164 6.82 19.96 8.42
CA LEU A 164 6.33 18.73 7.83
C LEU A 164 6.38 17.60 8.86
N GLN A 165 5.33 16.79 8.86
CA GLN A 165 5.33 15.47 9.48
C GLN A 165 5.04 14.46 8.36
N PHE A 166 6.07 13.73 7.95
CA PHE A 166 5.89 12.67 6.97
C PHE A 166 5.27 11.44 7.63
N PRO A 167 4.37 10.74 6.92
CA PRO A 167 3.80 9.50 7.43
C PRO A 167 4.89 8.45 7.58
N GLU A 168 4.86 7.72 8.70
CA GLU A 168 5.82 6.65 9.00
C GLU A 168 5.22 5.29 8.62
N LYS A 169 6.07 4.39 8.11
CA LYS A 169 5.78 2.98 7.90
C LYS A 169 5.32 2.39 9.22
N ASN A 170 4.19 1.69 9.21
CA ASN A 170 3.83 0.84 10.33
C ASN A 170 4.70 -0.43 10.29
N THR A 171 5.96 -0.30 10.73
CA THR A 171 6.97 -1.35 10.67
C THR A 171 6.62 -2.55 11.53
N SER A 172 5.80 -2.34 12.57
CA SER A 172 5.36 -3.40 13.46
C SER A 172 4.59 -4.49 12.71
N LEU A 173 3.62 -4.12 11.86
CA LEU A 173 2.83 -5.10 11.10
C LEU A 173 3.71 -5.88 10.14
N TYR A 174 4.57 -5.18 9.42
CA TYR A 174 5.50 -5.79 8.48
C TYR A 174 6.42 -6.81 9.16
N SER A 175 6.96 -6.46 10.33
CA SER A 175 7.80 -7.36 11.13
C SER A 175 7.07 -8.60 11.61
N MET A 176 5.74 -8.58 11.73
CA MET A 176 4.96 -9.74 12.13
C MET A 176 4.68 -10.70 10.96
N ASP A 177 4.76 -10.22 9.72
CA ASP A 177 4.47 -11.02 8.52
C ASP A 177 5.73 -11.50 7.78
N ILE A 178 6.93 -10.93 8.01
CA ILE A 178 8.16 -11.33 7.28
C ILE A 178 8.48 -12.83 7.36
N GLY A 179 8.00 -13.51 8.40
CA GLY A 179 8.14 -14.94 8.65
C GLY A 179 7.47 -15.81 7.58
N PHE A 180 6.56 -15.25 6.77
CA PHE A 180 6.05 -15.93 5.58
C PHE A 180 7.18 -16.24 4.58
N ILE A 181 8.23 -15.42 4.47
CA ILE A 181 9.33 -15.67 3.52
C ILE A 181 10.06 -17.00 3.82
N PRO A 182 10.63 -17.22 5.01
CA PRO A 182 11.25 -18.51 5.32
C PRO A 182 10.25 -19.67 5.28
N LEU A 183 8.99 -19.45 5.70
CA LEU A 183 7.94 -20.46 5.65
C LEU A 183 7.63 -20.91 4.22
N LEU A 184 7.36 -19.97 3.31
CA LEU A 184 7.10 -20.23 1.89
C LEU A 184 8.30 -20.88 1.21
N ASN A 185 9.53 -20.44 1.53
CA ASN A 185 10.74 -21.07 1.01
C ASN A 185 10.84 -22.54 1.42
N ALA A 186 10.54 -22.87 2.67
CA ALA A 186 10.54 -24.25 3.16
C ALA A 186 9.46 -25.10 2.47
N ARG A 187 8.24 -24.55 2.33
CA ARG A 187 7.10 -25.21 1.68
C ARG A 187 7.33 -25.42 0.18
N TYR A 188 7.85 -24.42 -0.52
CA TYR A 188 8.20 -24.51 -1.94
C TYR A 188 9.34 -25.51 -2.18
N LYS A 189 10.33 -25.57 -1.30
CA LYS A 189 11.36 -26.61 -1.34
C LYS A 189 10.76 -28.01 -1.17
N LYS A 190 9.77 -28.19 -0.28
CA LYS A 190 9.05 -29.47 -0.13
C LYS A 190 8.34 -29.85 -1.44
N ILE A 191 7.63 -28.91 -2.08
CA ILE A 191 6.99 -29.11 -3.39
C ILE A 191 7.97 -29.62 -4.47
N ILE A 192 9.18 -29.07 -4.51
CA ILE A 192 10.18 -29.47 -5.52
C ILE A 192 10.83 -30.82 -5.19
N SER A 193 11.05 -31.12 -3.92
CA SER A 193 11.93 -32.22 -3.50
C SER A 193 11.21 -33.48 -3.02
N ASP A 194 9.96 -33.38 -2.58
CA ASP A 194 9.19 -34.51 -2.04
C ASP A 194 8.27 -35.10 -3.11
N PRO A 195 8.55 -36.32 -3.61
CA PRO A 195 7.74 -36.96 -4.64
C PRO A 195 6.35 -37.41 -4.14
N ASN A 196 6.08 -37.35 -2.83
CA ASN A 196 4.77 -37.70 -2.28
C ASN A 196 3.77 -36.53 -2.32
N VAL A 197 4.22 -35.31 -2.64
CA VAL A 197 3.34 -34.16 -2.77
C VAL A 197 2.57 -34.28 -4.09
N GLN A 198 1.25 -34.42 -4.00
CA GLN A 198 0.34 -34.63 -5.11
C GLN A 198 -0.53 -33.40 -5.41
N SER A 199 -0.70 -32.50 -4.43
CA SER A 199 -1.48 -31.27 -4.62
C SER A 199 -0.89 -30.06 -3.91
N VAL A 200 -1.31 -28.86 -4.34
CA VAL A 200 -0.92 -27.59 -3.72
C VAL A 200 -2.16 -26.77 -3.40
N ILE A 201 -2.19 -26.23 -2.17
CA ILE A 201 -3.25 -25.37 -1.66
C ILE A 201 -2.81 -23.91 -1.76
N LEU A 202 -3.71 -23.07 -2.25
CA LEU A 202 -3.49 -21.66 -2.56
C LEU A 202 -4.68 -20.83 -2.06
N GLY A 203 -4.47 -19.52 -1.89
CA GLY A 203 -5.51 -18.58 -1.48
C GLY A 203 -5.05 -17.61 -0.40
N SER A 204 -6.01 -17.06 0.33
CA SER A 204 -5.79 -16.04 1.37
C SER A 204 -5.69 -16.65 2.78
N SER A 205 -5.87 -15.81 3.81
CA SER A 205 -5.72 -16.16 5.23
C SER A 205 -6.63 -17.30 5.70
N TYR A 206 -7.84 -17.41 5.15
CA TYR A 206 -8.74 -18.53 5.45
C TYR A 206 -8.18 -19.87 4.96
N ALA A 207 -7.41 -19.88 3.86
CA ALA A 207 -6.78 -21.07 3.32
C ALA A 207 -5.56 -21.45 4.17
N TYR A 208 -4.84 -20.42 4.63
CA TYR A 208 -3.71 -20.59 5.52
C TYR A 208 -4.13 -21.29 6.83
N GLN A 209 -5.22 -20.81 7.45
CA GLN A 209 -5.74 -21.41 8.69
C GLN A 209 -6.52 -22.70 8.46
N GLY A 210 -7.18 -22.85 7.30
CA GLY A 210 -7.98 -24.03 6.98
C GLY A 210 -7.15 -25.29 6.67
N PHE A 211 -5.90 -25.13 6.25
CA PHE A 211 -5.01 -26.22 5.87
C PHE A 211 -3.64 -26.09 6.57
N PRO A 212 -3.58 -26.29 7.89
CA PRO A 212 -2.32 -26.29 8.65
C PRO A 212 -1.46 -27.50 8.27
N ASP A 213 -0.13 -27.32 8.24
CA ASP A 213 0.83 -28.30 7.73
C ASP A 213 0.71 -29.68 8.42
N GLU A 214 0.29 -29.73 9.68
CA GLU A 214 0.10 -30.96 10.46
C GLU A 214 -1.00 -31.87 9.92
N LEU A 215 -1.93 -31.32 9.14
CA LEU A 215 -3.05 -32.06 8.57
C LEU A 215 -2.82 -32.47 7.11
N LEU A 216 -1.66 -32.12 6.54
CA LEU A 216 -1.33 -32.29 5.13
C LEU A 216 -0.22 -33.33 4.94
N ASP A 217 -0.59 -34.52 4.49
CA ASP A 217 0.34 -35.61 4.21
C ASP A 217 0.76 -35.66 2.74
N LYS A 218 -0.10 -35.19 1.82
CA LYS A 218 0.09 -35.26 0.36
C LYS A 218 0.04 -33.90 -0.31
N SER A 219 -0.09 -32.82 0.45
CA SER A 219 -0.15 -31.47 -0.07
C SER A 219 0.77 -30.51 0.64
N VAL A 220 0.89 -29.33 0.05
CA VAL A 220 1.61 -28.19 0.61
C VAL A 220 0.75 -26.93 0.47
N ASN A 221 0.65 -26.15 1.54
CA ASN A 221 -0.12 -24.92 1.58
C ASN A 221 0.76 -23.69 1.31
N LEU A 222 0.66 -23.09 0.12
CA LEU A 222 1.37 -21.86 -0.26
C LEU A 222 0.52 -20.58 -0.09
N SER A 223 -0.62 -20.66 0.60
CA SER A 223 -1.41 -19.46 0.92
C SER A 223 -0.70 -18.53 1.90
N ILE A 224 -1.03 -17.25 1.80
CA ILE A 224 -0.55 -16.17 2.67
C ILE A 224 -1.74 -15.32 3.13
N PHE A 225 -1.54 -14.46 4.12
CA PHE A 225 -2.56 -13.46 4.43
C PHE A 225 -2.77 -12.53 3.25
N SER A 226 -4.04 -12.36 2.86
CA SER A 226 -4.43 -11.54 1.72
C SER A 226 -3.90 -12.03 0.36
N GLY A 227 -3.57 -13.32 0.21
CA GLY A 227 -3.23 -13.89 -1.10
C GLY A 227 -4.36 -13.70 -2.11
N ASP A 228 -4.01 -13.42 -3.37
CA ASP A 228 -4.97 -13.14 -4.45
C ASP A 228 -4.83 -14.10 -5.64
N PHE A 229 -5.68 -13.92 -6.65
CA PHE A 229 -5.67 -14.73 -7.87
C PHE A 229 -4.38 -14.58 -8.68
N THR A 230 -3.79 -13.38 -8.72
CA THR A 230 -2.56 -13.14 -9.46
C THR A 230 -1.37 -13.89 -8.86
N LEU A 231 -1.22 -13.87 -7.54
CA LEU A 231 -0.21 -14.67 -6.85
C LEU A 231 -0.47 -16.16 -7.08
N SER A 232 -1.71 -16.61 -6.91
CA SER A 232 -2.09 -18.01 -7.12
C SER A 232 -1.75 -18.49 -8.54
N TYR A 233 -2.07 -17.69 -9.56
CA TYR A 233 -1.75 -17.99 -10.96
C TYR A 233 -0.23 -18.13 -11.18
N SER A 234 0.54 -17.20 -10.63
CA SER A 234 2.01 -17.18 -10.74
C SER A 234 2.63 -18.45 -10.15
N LEU A 235 2.11 -18.89 -9.00
CA LEU A 235 2.54 -20.12 -8.34
C LEU A 235 2.13 -21.36 -9.14
N ILE A 236 0.88 -21.44 -9.60
CA ILE A 236 0.40 -22.56 -10.44
C ILE A 236 1.28 -22.69 -11.69
N LYS A 237 1.51 -21.59 -12.40
CA LYS A 237 2.37 -21.55 -13.59
C LYS A 237 3.75 -22.15 -13.30
N LYS A 238 4.47 -21.61 -12.31
CA LYS A 238 5.79 -22.13 -11.95
C LYS A 238 5.75 -23.60 -11.55
N ILE A 239 4.77 -24.03 -10.76
CA ILE A 239 4.66 -25.40 -10.27
C ILE A 239 4.40 -26.38 -11.43
N THR A 240 3.52 -26.03 -12.37
CA THR A 240 3.26 -26.87 -13.54
C THR A 240 4.48 -27.00 -14.46
N GLU A 241 5.30 -25.94 -14.57
CA GLU A 241 6.54 -25.92 -15.36
C GLU A 241 7.67 -26.75 -14.72
N THR A 242 7.73 -26.80 -13.38
CA THR A 242 8.91 -27.31 -12.65
C THR A 242 8.69 -28.63 -11.93
N THR A 243 7.43 -29.08 -11.79
CA THR A 243 7.09 -30.27 -11.01
C THR A 243 6.08 -31.16 -11.72
N HIS A 244 5.83 -32.34 -11.15
CA HIS A 244 4.82 -33.28 -11.61
C HIS A 244 3.41 -32.98 -11.06
N ILE A 245 3.26 -32.00 -10.17
CA ILE A 245 1.99 -31.71 -9.50
C ILE A 245 1.00 -31.10 -10.47
N ARG A 246 -0.21 -31.67 -10.51
CA ARG A 246 -1.29 -31.28 -11.43
C ARG A 246 -2.62 -31.07 -10.71
N ASN A 247 -2.65 -31.14 -9.39
CA ASN A 247 -3.86 -30.93 -8.60
C ASN A 247 -3.71 -29.67 -7.76
N PHE A 248 -4.58 -28.69 -7.99
CA PHE A 248 -4.57 -27.41 -7.29
C PHE A 248 -5.87 -27.23 -6.52
N ILE A 249 -5.76 -26.69 -5.30
CA ILE A 249 -6.89 -26.33 -4.46
C ILE A 249 -6.78 -24.83 -4.22
N LEU A 250 -7.71 -24.06 -4.77
CA LEU A 250 -7.73 -22.62 -4.63
C LEU A 250 -8.89 -22.23 -3.73
N CYS A 251 -8.56 -21.92 -2.48
CA CYS A 251 -9.53 -21.47 -1.51
C CYS A 251 -9.90 -20.02 -1.77
N ILE A 252 -11.19 -19.73 -1.73
CA ILE A 252 -11.75 -18.40 -1.96
C ILE A 252 -12.77 -18.05 -0.88
N GLY A 253 -12.95 -16.77 -0.63
CA GLY A 253 -14.01 -16.18 0.15
C GLY A 253 -14.95 -15.35 -0.70
N LEU A 254 -15.90 -14.69 -0.04
CA LEU A 254 -17.07 -14.06 -0.69
C LEU A 254 -16.76 -12.74 -1.43
N TYR A 255 -15.50 -12.31 -1.48
CA TYR A 255 -15.10 -11.03 -2.07
C TYR A 255 -13.85 -11.09 -2.95
N ASP A 256 -13.16 -12.23 -3.04
CA ASP A 256 -11.80 -12.25 -3.62
C ASP A 256 -11.78 -11.92 -5.11
N ALA A 257 -12.90 -12.14 -5.82
CA ALA A 257 -13.01 -11.71 -7.21
C ALA A 257 -12.82 -10.19 -7.36
N PHE A 258 -13.05 -9.40 -6.30
CA PHE A 258 -12.89 -7.94 -6.28
C PHE A 258 -11.61 -7.50 -5.55
N TYR A 259 -10.76 -8.44 -5.14
CA TYR A 259 -9.57 -8.16 -4.36
C TYR A 259 -8.30 -8.36 -5.20
N GLU A 260 -7.37 -7.42 -5.07
CA GLU A 260 -6.01 -7.54 -5.57
C GLU A 260 -5.04 -7.12 -4.47
N LEU A 261 -4.07 -7.98 -4.20
CA LEU A 261 -3.06 -7.79 -3.18
C LEU A 261 -2.21 -6.56 -3.51
N SER A 262 -1.86 -6.37 -4.78
CA SER A 262 -1.03 -5.25 -5.26
C SER A 262 -1.72 -3.88 -5.24
N MET A 263 -3.05 -3.86 -5.15
CA MET A 263 -3.85 -2.62 -5.09
C MET A 263 -4.19 -2.23 -3.64
N GLY A 264 -3.96 -3.13 -2.69
CA GLY A 264 -4.19 -2.91 -1.26
C GLY A 264 -2.98 -2.32 -0.53
N ALA A 265 -3.15 -2.06 0.77
CA ALA A 265 -2.08 -1.68 1.69
C ALA A 265 -1.62 -2.87 2.55
N ALA A 266 -1.83 -4.09 2.07
CA ALA A 266 -1.53 -5.29 2.85
C ALA A 266 0.00 -5.47 2.98
N PRO A 267 0.52 -5.69 4.21
CA PRO A 267 1.96 -5.87 4.43
C PRO A 267 2.54 -7.11 3.73
N THR A 268 1.68 -8.05 3.33
CA THR A 268 2.05 -9.27 2.63
C THR A 268 2.35 -9.08 1.14
N PHE A 269 1.99 -7.95 0.54
CA PHE A 269 2.29 -7.72 -0.88
C PHE A 269 3.81 -7.67 -1.16
N PRO A 270 4.61 -6.85 -0.45
CA PRO A 270 6.07 -6.89 -0.59
C PRO A 270 6.69 -8.27 -0.28
N ILE A 271 6.10 -9.01 0.67
CA ILE A 271 6.55 -10.37 1.03
C ILE A 271 6.34 -11.33 -0.15
N ALA A 272 5.15 -11.33 -0.77
CA ALA A 272 4.85 -12.13 -1.95
C ALA A 272 5.83 -11.81 -3.10
N ARG A 273 6.09 -10.52 -3.33
CA ARG A 273 7.06 -10.08 -4.34
C ARG A 273 8.48 -10.55 -4.05
N TYR A 274 8.94 -10.42 -2.82
CA TYR A 274 10.26 -10.90 -2.42
C TYR A 274 10.37 -12.41 -2.62
N PHE A 275 9.38 -13.16 -2.15
CA PHE A 275 9.33 -14.61 -2.31
C PHE A 275 9.41 -14.99 -3.79
N CYS A 276 8.52 -14.45 -4.63
CA CYS A 276 8.52 -14.73 -6.07
C CYS A 276 9.85 -14.37 -6.73
N LYS A 277 10.42 -13.19 -6.43
CA LYS A 277 11.74 -12.80 -6.95
C LYS A 277 12.85 -13.77 -6.51
N SER A 278 12.83 -14.19 -5.24
CA SER A 278 13.84 -15.10 -4.68
C SER A 278 13.79 -16.52 -5.25
N GLN A 279 12.62 -16.93 -5.76
CA GLN A 279 12.37 -18.25 -6.34
C GLN A 279 12.28 -18.23 -7.87
N ASP A 280 12.62 -17.10 -8.51
CA ASP A 280 12.51 -16.92 -9.97
C ASP A 280 11.10 -17.25 -10.50
N ILE A 281 10.09 -16.75 -9.79
CA ILE A 281 8.67 -16.88 -10.14
C ILE A 281 8.23 -15.58 -10.78
N GLU A 282 7.74 -15.67 -12.01
CA GLU A 282 7.14 -14.54 -12.71
C GLU A 282 5.85 -14.13 -11.99
N TYR A 283 5.85 -12.93 -11.39
CA TYR A 283 4.70 -12.38 -10.68
C TYR A 283 4.22 -11.10 -11.38
N ASN A 284 3.27 -11.25 -12.30
CA ASN A 284 2.71 -10.17 -13.11
C ASN A 284 1.55 -9.48 -12.38
N PHE A 285 1.88 -8.67 -11.38
CA PHE A 285 0.90 -7.86 -10.67
C PHE A 285 0.68 -6.52 -11.34
N ARG A 286 -0.53 -5.97 -11.20
CA ARG A 286 -0.76 -4.58 -11.54
C ARG A 286 -0.09 -3.71 -10.50
N ASN A 287 0.78 -2.83 -10.95
CA ASN A 287 1.09 -1.68 -10.12
C ASN A 287 -0.21 -0.94 -9.88
N LYS A 288 -0.35 -0.36 -8.69
CA LYS A 288 -1.21 0.79 -8.53
C LYS A 288 -0.63 1.87 -9.43
N VAL A 289 -0.95 1.80 -10.72
CA VAL A 289 -0.89 2.96 -11.59
C VAL A 289 -1.72 3.93 -10.80
N ASP A 290 -1.10 5.01 -10.32
CA ASP A 290 -1.86 6.18 -9.97
C ASP A 290 -2.68 6.44 -11.21
N ASN A 291 -3.93 5.95 -11.20
CA ASN A 291 -4.98 6.64 -11.89
C ASN A 291 -4.82 8.04 -11.31
N SER A 292 -4.22 8.92 -12.08
CA SER A 292 -4.28 10.36 -11.94
C SER A 292 -5.73 10.89 -11.97
N ASN A 293 -6.70 10.00 -11.74
CA ASN A 293 -8.13 10.16 -11.67
C ASN A 293 -8.71 9.67 -10.32
N SER A 294 -7.90 9.37 -9.29
CA SER A 294 -8.40 9.41 -7.91
C SER A 294 -8.60 10.87 -7.52
N SER A 295 -9.82 11.38 -7.72
CA SER A 295 -10.37 12.59 -7.10
C SER A 295 -9.37 13.71 -6.83
N SER A 296 -9.15 14.60 -7.80
CA SER A 296 -8.97 16.06 -7.62
C SER A 296 -8.36 16.58 -6.29
N THR A 297 -7.32 15.95 -5.78
CA THR A 297 -6.28 16.64 -5.02
C THR A 297 -5.18 16.87 -6.03
N SER A 298 -5.52 17.66 -7.06
CA SER A 298 -4.51 18.34 -7.85
C SER A 298 -3.55 18.97 -6.86
N GLN A 299 -2.25 18.94 -7.16
CA GLN A 299 -1.19 19.55 -6.35
C GLN A 299 -1.42 21.06 -6.35
N HIS A 300 -2.49 21.54 -5.74
CA HIS A 300 -3.02 22.86 -6.00
C HIS A 300 -2.30 23.81 -5.08
N ILE A 301 -1.69 24.84 -5.66
CA ILE A 301 -1.03 25.91 -4.89
C ILE A 301 -1.93 26.56 -3.82
N LEU A 302 -3.24 26.37 -3.89
CA LEU A 302 -4.21 26.87 -2.91
C LEU A 302 -4.27 26.05 -1.61
N SER A 303 -3.78 24.81 -1.61
CA SER A 303 -3.72 23.97 -0.41
C SER A 303 -2.81 24.59 0.66
N PRO A 304 -3.00 24.26 1.96
CA PRO A 304 -2.04 24.60 3.00
C PRO A 304 -0.61 24.24 2.57
N LEU A 305 0.36 25.14 2.82
CA LEU A 305 1.70 25.03 2.26
C LEU A 305 2.42 23.73 2.69
N ASP A 306 2.27 23.32 3.95
CA ASP A 306 2.74 22.03 4.45
C ASP A 306 2.19 20.85 3.65
N LEU A 307 0.88 20.87 3.37
CA LEU A 307 0.24 19.83 2.55
C LEU A 307 0.75 19.88 1.11
N LEU A 308 0.83 21.06 0.48
CA LEU A 308 1.36 21.20 -0.88
C LEU A 308 2.76 20.61 -1.00
N ILE A 309 3.68 21.02 -0.12
CA ILE A 309 5.07 20.53 -0.11
C ILE A 309 5.11 19.01 0.15
N ARG A 310 4.30 18.50 1.07
CA ARG A 310 4.21 17.06 1.33
C ARG A 310 3.80 16.26 0.09
N HIS A 311 2.79 16.71 -0.65
CA HIS A 311 2.31 16.02 -1.86
C HIS A 311 3.33 16.07 -3.01
N ILE A 312 4.16 17.13 -3.10
CA ILE A 312 5.25 17.19 -4.08
C ILE A 312 6.24 16.03 -3.83
N TYR A 313 6.62 15.82 -2.56
CA TYR A 313 7.54 14.74 -2.20
C TYR A 313 6.92 13.36 -2.29
N GLU A 314 5.68 13.20 -1.84
CA GLU A 314 4.95 11.94 -1.88
C GLU A 314 5.00 11.30 -3.27
N ARG A 315 4.60 12.05 -4.31
CA ARG A 315 4.53 11.56 -5.69
C ARG A 315 5.90 11.18 -6.27
N LYS A 316 6.91 12.03 -6.07
CA LYS A 316 8.28 11.77 -6.55
C LYS A 316 8.89 10.53 -5.90
N THR A 317 8.54 10.31 -4.64
CA THR A 317 9.16 9.29 -3.81
C THR A 317 8.48 7.94 -4.00
N HIS A 318 7.14 7.89 -4.03
CA HIS A 318 6.41 6.67 -4.37
C HIS A 318 6.92 6.04 -5.67
N LEU A 319 7.15 6.82 -6.74
CA LEU A 319 7.71 6.32 -8.01
C LEU A 319 9.05 5.55 -7.87
N LYS A 320 9.86 5.85 -6.85
CA LYS A 320 11.15 5.18 -6.59
C LYS A 320 11.04 4.03 -5.58
N PHE A 321 10.20 4.19 -4.56
CA PHE A 321 10.12 3.25 -3.43
C PHE A 321 9.47 1.92 -3.80
N TYR A 322 8.58 1.89 -4.78
CA TYR A 322 7.80 0.69 -5.10
C TYR A 322 8.61 -0.56 -5.46
N ASN A 323 9.93 -0.52 -5.75
CA ASN A 323 10.64 -1.72 -6.23
C ASN A 323 11.90 -2.15 -5.45
N ASP A 324 12.95 -1.33 -5.30
CA ASP A 324 14.27 -1.85 -4.89
C ASP A 324 14.63 -1.64 -3.41
N GLU A 325 14.18 -0.54 -2.80
CA GLU A 325 14.48 -0.24 -1.39
C GLU A 325 13.67 -1.14 -0.43
N GLU A 326 12.42 -1.43 -0.77
CA GLU A 326 11.56 -2.34 0.01
C GLU A 326 12.14 -3.76 0.08
N LEU A 327 12.64 -4.28 -1.04
CA LEU A 327 13.30 -5.59 -1.10
C LEU A 327 14.63 -5.59 -0.34
N SER A 328 15.38 -4.49 -0.39
CA SER A 328 16.61 -4.32 0.38
C SER A 328 16.31 -4.31 1.88
N ARG A 329 15.24 -3.61 2.31
CA ARG A 329 14.77 -3.61 3.69
C ARG A 329 14.34 -4.99 4.18
N LEU A 330 13.61 -5.75 3.36
CA LEU A 330 13.27 -7.14 3.67
C LEU A 330 14.53 -7.99 3.88
N SER A 331 15.52 -7.83 2.99
CA SER A 331 16.79 -8.53 3.10
C SER A 331 17.45 -8.25 4.45
N SER A 332 17.47 -6.99 4.90
CA SER A 332 18.00 -6.63 6.22
C SER A 332 17.20 -7.23 7.38
N LEU A 333 15.86 -7.20 7.32
CA LEU A 333 15.02 -7.79 8.36
C LEU A 333 15.19 -9.31 8.45
N LEU A 334 15.43 -9.99 7.33
CA LEU A 334 15.68 -11.43 7.29
C LEU A 334 17.02 -11.83 7.94
N LEU A 335 17.94 -10.87 8.12
CA LEU A 335 19.19 -11.09 8.87
C LEU A 335 19.01 -10.96 10.38
N ASP A 336 17.89 -10.41 10.86
CA ASP A 336 17.56 -10.28 12.28
C ASP A 336 16.83 -11.55 12.77
N GLU A 337 17.61 -12.52 13.26
CA GLU A 337 17.08 -13.81 13.73
C GLU A 337 15.97 -13.68 14.78
N PRO A 338 16.08 -12.82 15.83
CA PRO A 338 14.98 -12.59 16.77
C PRO A 338 13.68 -12.12 16.12
N ILE A 339 13.73 -11.15 15.21
CA ILE A 339 12.53 -10.63 14.53
C ILE A 339 11.92 -11.73 13.65
N VAL A 340 12.74 -12.41 12.85
CA VAL A 340 12.28 -13.51 11.99
C VAL A 340 11.62 -14.61 12.81
N LYS A 341 12.26 -15.04 13.90
CA LYS A 341 11.71 -16.06 14.78
C LYS A 341 10.35 -15.65 15.36
N LYS A 342 10.26 -14.44 15.91
CA LYS A 342 8.99 -13.91 16.45
C LYS A 342 7.89 -13.89 15.41
N SER A 343 8.22 -13.52 14.17
CA SER A 343 7.27 -13.50 13.05
C SER A 343 6.80 -14.91 12.68
N VAL A 344 7.72 -15.87 12.56
CA VAL A 344 7.39 -17.29 12.30
C VAL A 344 6.52 -17.85 13.42
N ASP A 345 6.87 -17.61 14.67
CA ASP A 345 6.12 -18.07 15.84
C ASP A 345 4.68 -17.51 15.81
N PHE A 346 4.51 -16.21 15.52
CA PHE A 346 3.19 -15.59 15.37
C PHE A 346 2.33 -16.22 14.26
N ILE A 347 2.95 -16.47 13.10
CA ILE A 347 2.28 -17.08 11.95
C ILE A 347 1.85 -18.52 12.26
N ASN A 348 2.73 -19.29 12.92
CA ASN A 348 2.46 -20.68 13.29
C ASN A 348 1.45 -20.81 14.42
N GLU A 349 1.51 -19.95 15.45
CA GLU A 349 0.57 -19.98 16.58
C GLU A 349 -0.90 -19.99 16.12
N ARG A 350 -1.22 -19.24 15.05
CA ARG A 350 -2.59 -19.19 14.48
C ARG A 350 -3.08 -20.53 13.96
N ASN A 351 -2.20 -21.40 13.47
CA ASN A 351 -2.58 -22.70 12.93
C ASN A 351 -2.94 -23.72 14.01
N TYR A 352 -2.54 -23.51 15.27
CA TYR A 352 -2.81 -24.45 16.36
C TYR A 352 -3.89 -23.98 17.34
N ARG A 353 -4.45 -22.79 17.11
CA ARG A 353 -5.47 -22.23 17.98
C ARG A 353 -6.74 -23.04 17.94
N THR A 354 -7.36 -23.24 19.09
CA THR A 354 -8.68 -23.85 19.24
C THR A 354 -9.65 -22.92 19.96
N ASP A 355 -9.18 -21.74 20.36
CA ASP A 355 -10.02 -20.67 20.88
C ASP A 355 -10.91 -20.11 19.77
N PHE A 356 -12.07 -19.63 20.17
CA PHE A 356 -13.02 -18.91 19.34
C PHE A 356 -13.42 -17.64 20.09
N SER A 357 -13.35 -16.49 19.44
CA SER A 357 -13.69 -15.21 20.06
C SER A 357 -14.17 -14.21 19.02
N TYR A 358 -15.48 -14.08 18.91
CA TYR A 358 -16.12 -13.07 18.06
C TYR A 358 -17.51 -12.71 18.61
N SER A 359 -17.92 -11.46 18.37
CA SER A 359 -19.25 -10.97 18.68
C SER A 359 -19.99 -10.55 17.42
N SER A 360 -21.32 -10.44 17.47
CA SER A 360 -22.10 -9.89 16.36
C SER A 360 -21.63 -8.49 15.95
N ALA A 361 -21.10 -7.68 16.87
CA ALA A 361 -20.55 -6.36 16.57
C ALA A 361 -19.24 -6.45 15.77
N ASP A 362 -18.36 -7.38 16.12
CA ASP A 362 -17.11 -7.64 15.38
C ASP A 362 -17.43 -8.13 13.96
N ILE A 363 -18.40 -9.05 13.85
CA ILE A 363 -18.85 -9.58 12.55
C ILE A 363 -19.38 -8.45 11.67
N LEU A 364 -20.29 -7.61 12.17
CA LEU A 364 -20.86 -6.50 11.40
C LEU A 364 -19.81 -5.48 10.96
N THR A 365 -18.80 -5.23 11.81
CA THR A 365 -17.67 -4.36 11.46
C THR A 365 -16.86 -4.99 10.33
N ARG A 366 -16.51 -6.28 10.48
CA ARG A 366 -15.73 -7.05 9.52
C ARG A 366 -16.42 -7.14 8.15
N THR A 367 -17.71 -7.49 8.10
CA THR A 367 -18.45 -7.58 6.84
C THR A 367 -18.56 -6.22 6.17
N SER A 368 -18.80 -5.13 6.93
CA SER A 368 -18.83 -3.77 6.39
C SER A 368 -17.50 -3.35 5.78
N GLU A 369 -16.37 -3.68 6.42
CA GLU A 369 -15.04 -3.39 5.90
C GLU A 369 -14.73 -4.12 4.61
N LEU A 370 -15.00 -5.43 4.57
CA LEU A 370 -14.76 -6.26 3.38
C LEU A 370 -15.69 -5.90 2.22
N SER A 371 -16.93 -5.49 2.51
CA SER A 371 -17.90 -5.06 1.49
C SER A 371 -17.45 -3.84 0.69
N LYS A 372 -16.50 -3.03 1.23
CA LYS A 372 -15.88 -1.93 0.47
C LYS A 372 -15.15 -2.42 -0.79
N ALA A 373 -14.74 -3.70 -0.85
CA ALA A 373 -14.14 -4.30 -2.04
C ALA A 373 -15.06 -4.21 -3.26
N TYR A 374 -16.38 -4.20 -3.07
CA TYR A 374 -17.35 -4.09 -4.16
C TYR A 374 -17.20 -2.82 -5.01
N THR A 375 -16.63 -1.76 -4.45
CA THR A 375 -16.30 -0.52 -5.18
C THR A 375 -15.18 -0.71 -6.21
N ARG A 376 -14.40 -1.80 -6.13
CA ARG A 376 -13.26 -2.09 -6.99
C ARG A 376 -13.65 -2.91 -8.22
N LYS A 377 -14.60 -2.41 -9.01
CA LYS A 377 -15.06 -3.09 -10.25
C LYS A 377 -13.93 -3.32 -11.26
N HIS A 378 -12.91 -2.46 -11.28
CA HIS A 378 -11.70 -2.65 -12.09
C HIS A 378 -10.82 -3.83 -11.62
N SER A 379 -10.84 -4.17 -10.33
CA SER A 379 -10.19 -5.37 -9.80
C SER A 379 -10.93 -6.61 -10.26
N PHE A 380 -12.25 -6.56 -10.28
CA PHE A 380 -13.07 -7.65 -10.79
C PHE A 380 -12.78 -7.98 -12.26
N GLU A 381 -12.80 -6.98 -13.15
CA GLU A 381 -12.50 -7.22 -14.56
C GLU A 381 -11.07 -7.77 -14.78
N ASN A 382 -10.09 -7.25 -14.04
CA ASN A 382 -8.72 -7.79 -14.12
C ASN A 382 -8.63 -9.23 -13.61
N ASN A 383 -9.27 -9.53 -12.48
CA ASN A 383 -9.29 -10.88 -11.95
C ASN A 383 -9.97 -11.86 -12.92
N LYS A 384 -10.97 -11.42 -13.70
CA LYS A 384 -11.53 -12.25 -14.77
C LYS A 384 -10.49 -12.63 -15.83
N GLU A 385 -9.63 -11.68 -16.22
CA GLU A 385 -8.55 -11.95 -17.17
C GLU A 385 -7.52 -12.92 -16.57
N VAL A 386 -7.07 -12.66 -15.34
CA VAL A 386 -6.12 -13.52 -14.62
C VAL A 386 -6.65 -14.94 -14.45
N ILE A 387 -7.91 -15.08 -14.01
CA ILE A 387 -8.55 -16.38 -13.83
C ILE A 387 -8.74 -17.07 -15.18
N SER A 388 -9.12 -16.35 -16.24
CA SER A 388 -9.21 -16.95 -17.59
C SER A 388 -7.88 -17.55 -18.03
N SER A 389 -6.76 -16.82 -17.88
CA SER A 389 -5.43 -17.35 -18.17
C SER A 389 -5.03 -18.52 -17.26
N MET A 390 -5.45 -18.49 -15.99
CA MET A 390 -5.26 -19.61 -15.07
C MET A 390 -6.01 -20.86 -15.55
N ILE A 391 -7.27 -20.74 -15.97
CA ILE A 391 -8.08 -21.85 -16.47
C ILE A 391 -7.52 -22.40 -17.79
N GLU A 392 -7.07 -21.54 -18.71
CA GLU A 392 -6.38 -21.96 -19.94
C GLU A 392 -5.16 -22.81 -19.62
N LEU A 393 -4.29 -22.33 -18.72
CA LEU A 393 -3.10 -23.07 -18.28
C LEU A 393 -3.48 -24.43 -17.65
N ILE A 394 -4.51 -24.47 -16.79
CA ILE A 394 -4.97 -25.70 -16.16
C ILE A 394 -5.37 -26.73 -17.22
N LYS A 395 -6.08 -26.30 -18.28
CA LYS A 395 -6.51 -27.17 -19.39
C LYS A 395 -5.32 -27.62 -20.25
N GLU A 396 -4.44 -26.70 -20.63
CA GLU A 396 -3.26 -26.98 -21.46
C GLU A 396 -2.31 -27.98 -20.80
N THR A 397 -2.17 -27.90 -19.47
CA THR A 397 -1.30 -28.77 -18.70
C THR A 397 -1.98 -30.06 -18.23
N ASN A 398 -3.26 -30.26 -18.60
CA ASN A 398 -4.13 -31.33 -18.10
C ASN A 398 -4.11 -31.44 -16.57
N SER A 399 -4.11 -30.28 -15.92
CA SER A 399 -4.22 -30.13 -14.47
C SER A 399 -5.68 -30.10 -14.03
N THR A 400 -5.90 -30.16 -12.73
CA THR A 400 -7.19 -29.90 -12.08
C THR A 400 -7.07 -28.74 -11.12
N ILE A 401 -8.11 -27.91 -11.03
CA ILE A 401 -8.27 -26.88 -10.03
C ILE A 401 -9.63 -27.02 -9.34
N ASN A 402 -9.60 -27.08 -8.01
CA ASN A 402 -10.78 -27.10 -7.17
C ASN A 402 -10.88 -25.76 -6.45
N PHE A 403 -11.83 -24.93 -6.87
CA PHE A 403 -12.22 -23.75 -6.12
C PHE A 403 -13.02 -24.19 -4.89
N ILE A 404 -12.50 -23.88 -3.70
CA ILE A 404 -13.20 -24.17 -2.44
C ILE A 404 -13.64 -22.85 -1.83
N VAL A 405 -14.94 -22.57 -1.85
CA VAL A 405 -15.47 -21.45 -1.07
C VAL A 405 -15.39 -21.85 0.38
N MET A 406 -14.62 -21.11 1.17
CA MET A 406 -14.38 -21.46 2.56
C MET A 406 -15.64 -21.37 3.41
N PRO A 407 -15.77 -22.21 4.44
CA PRO A 407 -16.84 -22.07 5.42
C PRO A 407 -16.71 -20.77 6.22
N PHE A 408 -17.85 -20.16 6.53
CA PHE A 408 -17.97 -18.96 7.33
C PHE A 408 -19.09 -19.12 8.36
N THR A 409 -19.08 -18.32 9.42
CA THR A 409 -20.22 -18.32 10.35
C THR A 409 -21.50 -17.89 9.64
N ASP A 410 -22.64 -18.50 9.96
CA ASP A 410 -23.93 -18.16 9.31
C ASP A 410 -24.24 -16.67 9.42
N PHE A 411 -24.00 -16.08 10.59
CA PHE A 411 -24.20 -14.65 10.83
C PHE A 411 -23.30 -13.77 9.94
N TYR A 412 -22.07 -14.21 9.62
CA TYR A 412 -21.21 -13.52 8.67
C TYR A 412 -21.80 -13.56 7.26
N VAL A 413 -22.23 -14.73 6.79
CA VAL A 413 -22.79 -14.91 5.44
C VAL A 413 -24.10 -14.13 5.27
N GLU A 414 -24.98 -14.15 6.28
CA GLU A 414 -26.27 -13.45 6.27
C GLU A 414 -26.13 -11.92 6.18
N ASN A 415 -25.07 -11.38 6.79
CA ASN A 415 -24.81 -9.94 6.88
C ASN A 415 -23.73 -9.45 5.89
N PHE A 416 -23.23 -10.32 5.01
CA PHE A 416 -22.30 -9.94 3.95
C PHE A 416 -23.01 -9.20 2.82
N ASP A 417 -22.31 -8.35 2.08
CA ASP A 417 -22.88 -7.70 0.89
C ASP A 417 -23.29 -8.75 -0.14
N LYS A 418 -24.59 -8.82 -0.41
CA LYS A 418 -25.20 -9.84 -1.27
C LYS A 418 -24.77 -9.72 -2.72
N ASN A 419 -24.55 -8.50 -3.22
CA ASN A 419 -24.15 -8.32 -4.62
C ASN A 419 -22.70 -8.77 -4.81
N LEU A 420 -21.81 -8.36 -3.90
CA LEU A 420 -20.41 -8.77 -3.90
C LEU A 420 -20.26 -10.29 -3.81
N LYS A 421 -20.97 -10.91 -2.85
CA LYS A 421 -21.04 -12.37 -2.70
C LYS A 421 -21.54 -13.03 -3.98
N ASN A 422 -22.73 -12.65 -4.45
CA ASN A 422 -23.37 -13.33 -5.57
C ASN A 422 -22.55 -13.17 -6.86
N GLU A 423 -22.06 -11.97 -7.19
CA GLU A 423 -21.21 -11.77 -8.37
C GLU A 423 -19.90 -12.57 -8.29
N THR A 424 -19.31 -12.71 -7.09
CA THR A 424 -18.11 -13.54 -6.89
C THR A 424 -18.42 -15.01 -7.15
N LEU A 425 -19.46 -15.55 -6.50
CA LEU A 425 -19.80 -16.97 -6.59
C LEU A 425 -20.33 -17.35 -7.98
N GLU A 426 -21.23 -16.55 -8.56
CA GLU A 426 -21.78 -16.76 -9.90
C GLU A 426 -20.67 -16.75 -10.96
N TYR A 427 -19.68 -15.86 -10.82
CA TYR A 427 -18.55 -15.84 -11.76
C TYR A 427 -17.71 -17.11 -11.66
N ILE A 428 -17.32 -17.53 -10.45
CA ILE A 428 -16.52 -18.75 -10.26
C ILE A 428 -17.29 -20.01 -10.69
N GLU A 429 -18.60 -20.07 -10.44
CA GLU A 429 -19.45 -21.17 -10.92
C GLU A 429 -19.50 -21.21 -12.46
N SER A 430 -19.60 -20.04 -13.11
CA SER A 430 -19.72 -19.92 -14.57
C SER A 430 -18.50 -20.43 -15.35
N ILE A 431 -17.33 -20.51 -14.72
CA ILE A 431 -16.07 -20.97 -15.35
C ILE A 431 -15.79 -22.45 -15.08
N THR A 432 -16.61 -23.13 -14.27
CA THR A 432 -16.49 -24.57 -14.04
C THR A 432 -16.85 -25.37 -15.29
N ASP A 433 -16.22 -26.54 -15.46
CA ASP A 433 -16.49 -27.42 -16.60
C ASP A 433 -16.74 -28.88 -16.19
N GLY A 434 -16.62 -29.20 -14.90
CA GLY A 434 -16.83 -30.55 -14.38
C GLY A 434 -15.78 -31.57 -14.85
N GLN A 435 -14.67 -31.11 -15.43
CA GLN A 435 -13.57 -31.96 -15.93
C GLN A 435 -12.23 -31.57 -15.31
N ASN A 436 -11.79 -30.33 -15.55
CA ASN A 436 -10.54 -29.79 -15.02
C ASN A 436 -10.79 -28.70 -13.98
N VAL A 437 -11.96 -28.05 -14.03
CA VAL A 437 -12.30 -26.90 -13.19
C VAL A 437 -13.57 -27.23 -12.40
N PHE A 438 -13.42 -27.26 -11.07
CA PHE A 438 -14.48 -27.60 -10.13
C PHE A 438 -14.67 -26.48 -9.12
N MET A 439 -15.89 -26.37 -8.59
CA MET A 439 -16.21 -25.49 -7.46
C MET A 439 -16.97 -26.28 -6.41
N THR A 440 -16.62 -26.10 -5.14
CA THR A 440 -17.40 -26.57 -4.00
C THR A 440 -17.64 -25.40 -3.06
N ASP A 441 -18.91 -25.08 -2.83
CA ASP A 441 -19.29 -24.04 -1.88
C ASP A 441 -19.49 -24.63 -0.49
N LEU A 442 -18.59 -24.30 0.45
CA LEU A 442 -18.70 -24.70 1.85
C LEU A 442 -19.16 -23.55 2.76
N SER A 443 -19.52 -22.38 2.20
CA SER A 443 -19.77 -21.14 2.96
C SER A 443 -20.82 -21.27 4.06
N THR A 444 -21.82 -22.13 3.87
CA THR A 444 -22.86 -22.45 4.86
C THR A 444 -23.00 -23.96 5.08
N HIS A 445 -21.90 -24.72 4.99
CA HIS A 445 -21.94 -26.17 5.10
C HIS A 445 -22.23 -26.61 6.54
N GLU A 446 -23.21 -27.50 6.72
CA GLU A 446 -23.73 -27.95 8.03
C GLU A 446 -22.73 -28.68 8.94
N ALA A 447 -21.53 -28.96 8.45
CA ALA A 447 -20.50 -29.66 9.21
C ALA A 447 -19.80 -28.72 10.22
N PHE A 448 -19.88 -27.41 9.98
CA PHE A 448 -19.20 -26.39 10.75
C PHE A 448 -20.17 -25.76 11.76
N THR A 449 -19.78 -25.76 13.02
CA THR A 449 -20.49 -25.13 14.14
C THR A 449 -19.73 -23.87 14.58
N PRO A 450 -20.36 -22.96 15.34
CA PRO A 450 -19.70 -21.73 15.81
C PRO A 450 -18.31 -21.95 16.46
N GLU A 451 -18.14 -23.05 17.20
CA GLU A 451 -16.89 -23.36 17.90
C GLU A 451 -15.74 -23.82 16.97
N ASP A 452 -16.00 -24.02 15.69
CA ASP A 452 -14.99 -24.37 14.68
C ASP A 452 -14.23 -23.15 14.14
N TYR A 453 -14.71 -21.94 14.44
CA TYR A 453 -14.14 -20.72 13.93
C TYR A 453 -13.27 -20.02 14.98
N TYR A 454 -12.13 -19.48 14.58
CA TYR A 454 -11.31 -18.64 15.44
C TYR A 454 -11.94 -17.25 15.58
N ASP A 455 -12.33 -16.69 14.45
CA ASP A 455 -13.09 -15.45 14.31
C ASP A 455 -14.31 -15.67 13.39
N SER A 456 -14.82 -14.65 12.71
CA SER A 456 -16.02 -14.79 11.89
C SER A 456 -15.83 -15.43 10.52
N ASP A 457 -14.60 -15.33 10.00
CA ASP A 457 -14.23 -15.65 8.62
C ASP A 457 -13.01 -16.58 8.50
N HIS A 458 -12.49 -17.07 9.63
CA HIS A 458 -11.39 -18.03 9.67
C HIS A 458 -11.65 -19.18 10.65
N LEU A 459 -11.28 -20.39 10.23
CA LEU A 459 -11.36 -21.59 11.05
C LEU A 459 -10.27 -21.62 12.11
N ASN A 460 -10.59 -22.15 13.28
CA ASN A 460 -9.59 -22.61 14.23
C ASN A 460 -9.14 -24.04 13.85
N PHE A 461 -8.20 -24.62 14.59
CA PHE A 461 -7.64 -25.94 14.29
C PHE A 461 -8.69 -27.07 14.29
N ASN A 462 -9.76 -26.98 15.11
CA ASN A 462 -10.84 -27.97 15.07
C ASN A 462 -11.65 -27.85 13.77
N GLY A 463 -11.97 -26.63 13.36
CA GLY A 463 -12.59 -26.35 12.07
C GLY A 463 -11.73 -26.79 10.90
N ALA A 464 -10.44 -26.50 10.93
CA ALA A 464 -9.48 -26.91 9.91
C ALA A 464 -9.43 -28.44 9.74
N ARG A 465 -9.49 -29.19 10.85
CA ARG A 465 -9.62 -30.66 10.80
C ARG A 465 -10.89 -31.13 10.10
N LYS A 466 -12.03 -30.48 10.35
CA LYS A 466 -13.28 -30.79 9.66
C LYS A 466 -13.20 -30.45 8.18
N LEU A 467 -12.65 -29.29 7.85
CA LEU A 467 -12.42 -28.88 6.46
C LEU A 467 -11.56 -29.90 5.71
N CYS A 468 -10.40 -30.27 6.27
CA CYS A 468 -9.53 -31.27 5.67
C CYS A 468 -10.26 -32.61 5.45
N HIS A 469 -11.12 -33.02 6.40
CA HIS A 469 -11.93 -34.23 6.23
C HIS A 469 -12.92 -34.12 5.07
N VAL A 470 -13.67 -33.02 4.99
CA VAL A 470 -14.62 -32.76 3.89
C VAL A 470 -13.89 -32.74 2.55
N VAL A 471 -12.74 -32.06 2.45
CA VAL A 471 -11.97 -31.95 1.22
C VAL A 471 -11.41 -33.30 0.76
N LYS A 472 -10.98 -34.16 1.69
CA LYS A 472 -10.61 -35.56 1.37
C LYS A 472 -11.80 -36.36 0.82
N GLN A 473 -13.02 -36.13 1.30
CA GLN A 473 -14.22 -36.78 0.78
C GLN A 473 -14.59 -36.32 -0.63
N LEU A 474 -14.19 -35.11 -1.03
CA LEU A 474 -14.32 -34.62 -2.41
C LEU A 474 -13.31 -35.28 -3.38
N GLY A 475 -12.42 -36.14 -2.87
CA GLY A 475 -11.40 -36.81 -3.67
C GLY A 475 -10.11 -36.02 -3.85
N CYS A 476 -9.95 -34.90 -3.13
CA CYS A 476 -8.70 -34.14 -3.13
C CYS A 476 -7.62 -34.84 -2.29
N GLU A 477 -6.44 -35.03 -2.85
CA GLU A 477 -5.28 -35.62 -2.15
C GLU A 477 -4.53 -34.52 -1.37
N ILE A 478 -4.94 -34.28 -0.12
CA ILE A 478 -4.30 -33.30 0.77
C ILE A 478 -3.47 -33.93 1.89
#